data_AF-A0A7W0HYP2-F1
#
_entry.id   AF-A0A7W0HYP2-F1
#
_cell.length_a   1.000
_cell.length_b   1.000
_cell.length_c   1.000
_cell.angle_alpha   90.00
_cell.angle_beta   90.00
_cell.angle_gamma   90.00
#
_symmetry.space_group_name_H-M   'P 1'
#
loop_
_entity.id
_entity.type
_entity.pdbx_description
1 polymer ?
#
loop_
_entity_poly.entity_id
_entity_poly.type
_entity_poly.pdbx_seq_one_letter_code
_entity_poly.pdbx_strand_id
1 'polypeptide(L)'
;MKHVYAAGRSMVAAVISVSLASASADAAVQAPPSRAIYQDPARGRLLDCPDGTRRLECPALPQARRAPCPDGSYQRRCPPPRDDRDDHDGIDPAAAVVGVAVAGILIGTLFGGSNSGGRNSPEAKTLLRDGPQMPMTYPVGTFSVRGFARNGWPVVLDFRPEPYTLTTLDVIFPKRTVSLTVDTNGLEGRHLVKLGLPAEGPAKKAVPATYVLRSVYRDGTDRAGQPAPVDIYGIGGGPRAVGSVAIEQLSMLPGTVTAGTNARFAFSAKSPFNRTRAEVLKFMAADNQRIQLERVMSTEDDNVSVGPHGGVWDGRDQQSRAASLGLHRFQVRAWFTSDDRSWVGAIAPNLVRVSQ
;
A
#
# COMPACT_ATOMS: atom_id res chain seq x y z
N MET A 1 -25.58 -27.60 -48.25
CA MET A 1 -26.07 -26.74 -47.14
C MET A 1 -24.87 -26.26 -46.35
N LYS A 2 -24.60 -24.96 -46.37
CA LYS A 2 -23.52 -24.28 -45.64
C LYS A 2 -24.07 -23.87 -44.27
N HIS A 3 -23.43 -24.26 -43.17
CA HIS A 3 -23.57 -23.55 -41.91
C HIS A 3 -22.21 -23.16 -41.36
N VAL A 4 -21.99 -21.85 -41.43
CA VAL A 4 -20.94 -21.06 -40.80
C VAL A 4 -21.40 -20.82 -39.36
N TYR A 5 -20.57 -21.17 -38.36
CA TYR A 5 -20.72 -20.63 -37.01
C TYR A 5 -19.62 -19.60 -36.78
N ALA A 6 -20.06 -18.33 -36.72
CA ALA A 6 -19.23 -17.17 -36.46
C ALA A 6 -18.89 -17.11 -34.96
N ALA A 7 -17.66 -16.64 -34.71
CA ALA A 7 -17.05 -16.48 -33.40
C ALA A 7 -17.78 -15.44 -32.52
N GLY A 8 -18.09 -15.85 -31.29
CA GLY A 8 -18.44 -14.93 -30.21
C GLY A 8 -17.17 -14.45 -29.50
N ARG A 9 -16.66 -13.29 -29.90
CA ARG A 9 -15.78 -12.45 -29.06
C ARG A 9 -16.67 -11.59 -28.17
N SER A 10 -16.31 -11.49 -26.89
CA SER A 10 -16.52 -10.34 -25.97
C SER A 10 -17.11 -10.77 -24.63
N MET A 11 -16.30 -10.69 -23.57
CA MET A 11 -16.63 -10.24 -22.20
C MET A 11 -15.50 -10.66 -21.24
N VAL A 12 -14.49 -9.81 -21.06
CA VAL A 12 -13.42 -9.96 -20.04
C VAL A 12 -13.30 -8.68 -19.18
N ALA A 13 -14.34 -7.86 -19.14
CA ALA A 13 -14.27 -6.52 -18.51
C ALA A 13 -14.84 -6.43 -17.08
N ALA A 14 -15.31 -7.53 -16.48
CA ALA A 14 -16.18 -7.43 -15.29
C ALA A 14 -15.52 -7.73 -13.93
N VAL A 15 -14.22 -8.06 -13.86
CA VAL A 15 -13.56 -8.38 -12.55
C VAL A 15 -12.41 -7.44 -12.20
N ILE A 16 -12.13 -6.46 -13.06
CA ILE A 16 -11.22 -5.36 -12.74
C ILE A 16 -12.07 -4.08 -12.78
N SER A 17 -12.71 -3.72 -11.66
CA SER A 17 -13.32 -2.40 -11.47
C SER A 17 -12.21 -1.35 -11.43
N VAL A 18 -11.59 -1.06 -12.57
CA VAL A 18 -10.72 0.12 -12.71
C VAL A 18 -11.65 1.32 -12.88
N SER A 19 -11.73 2.16 -11.86
CA SER A 19 -12.13 3.56 -12.06
C SER A 19 -11.05 4.23 -12.90
N LEU A 20 -11.12 4.10 -14.22
CA LEU A 20 -10.40 4.94 -15.15
C LEU A 20 -11.09 6.30 -15.15
N ALA A 21 -10.61 7.22 -14.31
CA ALA A 21 -10.91 8.64 -14.52
C ALA A 21 -10.33 9.04 -15.89
N SER A 22 -11.21 9.32 -16.84
CA SER A 22 -10.87 9.79 -18.17
C SER A 22 -10.17 11.15 -18.08
N ALA A 23 -8.87 11.18 -18.34
CA ALA A 23 -8.20 12.40 -18.78
C ALA A 23 -8.49 12.56 -20.28
N SER A 24 -9.48 13.38 -20.61
CA SER A 24 -9.74 13.78 -21.99
C SER A 24 -8.62 14.71 -22.47
N ALA A 25 -7.96 14.32 -23.55
CA ALA A 25 -7.20 15.20 -24.41
C ALA A 25 -8.09 15.52 -25.61
N ASP A 26 -8.36 16.81 -25.85
CA ASP A 26 -8.51 17.36 -27.19
C ASP A 26 -8.49 18.89 -27.15
N ALA A 27 -7.55 19.47 -27.90
CA ALA A 27 -7.72 20.61 -28.82
C ALA A 27 -6.37 21.34 -28.96
N ALA A 28 -5.62 20.96 -30.00
CA ALA A 28 -4.55 21.76 -30.53
C ALA A 28 -5.14 23.05 -31.14
N VAL A 29 -4.74 24.21 -30.61
CA VAL A 29 -4.89 25.51 -31.27
C VAL A 29 -3.49 26.07 -31.46
N GLN A 30 -3.11 26.27 -32.73
CA GLN A 30 -1.87 26.89 -33.16
C GLN A 30 -1.75 28.31 -32.59
N ALA A 31 -0.65 28.59 -31.89
CA ALA A 31 -0.26 29.95 -31.50
C ALA A 31 0.74 30.53 -32.53
N PRO A 32 0.63 31.81 -32.92
CA PRO A 32 1.57 32.49 -33.81
C PRO A 32 2.87 32.91 -33.09
N PRO A 33 3.94 33.29 -33.81
CA PRO A 33 5.28 33.47 -33.24
C PRO A 33 5.37 34.69 -32.30
N SER A 34 5.94 34.46 -31.12
CA SER A 34 6.19 35.48 -30.10
C SER A 34 7.25 36.50 -30.56
N ARG A 35 6.84 37.76 -30.70
CA ARG A 35 7.75 38.91 -30.67
C ARG A 35 8.24 39.14 -29.24
N ALA A 36 9.56 39.25 -29.08
CA ALA A 36 10.17 39.66 -27.82
C ALA A 36 9.75 41.10 -27.47
N ILE A 37 9.11 41.28 -26.33
CA ILE A 37 8.87 42.58 -25.70
C ILE A 37 9.92 42.74 -24.60
N TYR A 38 10.81 43.70 -24.80
CA TYR A 38 11.75 44.20 -23.80
C TYR A 38 10.93 44.91 -22.70
N GLN A 39 10.94 44.38 -21.47
CA GLN A 39 10.31 45.02 -20.31
C GLN A 39 11.36 45.83 -19.53
N ASP A 40 11.06 47.13 -19.40
CA ASP A 40 11.76 48.15 -18.62
C ASP A 40 11.63 47.87 -17.09
N PRO A 41 12.73 47.81 -16.32
CA PRO A 41 12.71 47.42 -14.90
C PRO A 41 12.27 48.51 -13.91
N ALA A 42 11.78 49.68 -14.34
CA ALA A 42 11.59 50.84 -13.45
C ALA A 42 10.17 51.06 -12.85
N ARG A 43 9.32 50.04 -12.70
CA ARG A 43 8.01 50.20 -12.01
C ARG A 43 7.86 49.26 -10.82
N GLY A 44 8.39 49.69 -9.67
CA GLY A 44 8.10 49.07 -8.38
C GLY A 44 6.61 49.17 -8.05
N ARG A 45 6.02 48.05 -7.62
CA ARG A 45 4.62 47.97 -7.20
C ARG A 45 4.49 48.57 -5.79
N LEU A 46 3.58 49.54 -5.62
CA LEU A 46 3.24 50.07 -4.30
C LEU A 46 2.61 48.95 -3.44
N LEU A 47 3.11 48.78 -2.23
CA LEU A 47 2.64 47.86 -1.19
C LEU A 47 1.68 48.60 -0.26
N ASP A 48 0.63 47.91 0.21
CA ASP A 48 -0.24 48.37 1.28
C ASP A 48 0.45 48.12 2.64
N CYS A 49 0.82 49.19 3.36
CA CYS A 49 1.52 49.11 4.64
C CYS A 49 0.56 48.95 5.82
N PRO A 50 1.02 48.38 6.97
CA PRO A 50 0.18 48.16 8.15
C PRO A 50 -0.42 49.43 8.77
N ASP A 51 0.15 50.60 8.47
CA ASP A 51 -0.36 51.91 8.88
C ASP A 51 -1.46 52.45 7.94
N GLY A 52 -1.88 51.68 6.94
CA GLY A 52 -2.89 52.05 5.95
C GLY A 52 -2.37 52.88 4.79
N THR A 53 -1.05 53.13 4.68
CA THR A 53 -0.47 53.91 3.58
C THR A 53 0.10 53.02 2.46
N ARG A 54 0.08 53.50 1.21
CA ARG A 54 0.69 52.80 0.05
C ARG A 54 2.10 53.30 -0.23
N ARG A 55 3.12 52.44 -0.14
CA ARG A 55 4.54 52.81 -0.33
C ARG A 55 5.32 51.71 -1.06
N LEU A 56 6.47 52.05 -1.66
CA LEU A 56 7.35 51.05 -2.29
C LEU A 56 8.02 50.13 -1.25
N GLU A 57 8.19 50.63 -0.02
CA GLU A 57 8.74 49.91 1.12
C GLU A 57 8.02 50.38 2.39
N CYS A 58 7.60 49.43 3.23
CA CYS A 58 6.92 49.72 4.49
C CYS A 58 7.94 49.86 5.62
N PRO A 59 7.82 50.89 6.49
CA PRO A 59 8.71 51.02 7.63
C PRO A 59 8.58 49.81 8.56
N ALA A 60 9.72 49.26 9.00
CA ALA A 60 9.75 48.17 9.96
C ALA A 60 9.05 48.60 11.25
N LEU A 61 8.07 47.80 11.70
CA LEU A 61 7.38 48.05 12.96
C LEU A 61 8.40 48.15 14.10
N PRO A 62 8.30 49.15 15.00
CA PRO A 62 9.13 49.19 16.19
C PRO A 62 8.93 47.90 16.97
N GLN A 63 10.03 47.22 17.31
CA GLN A 63 9.99 45.98 18.07
C GLN A 63 9.29 46.26 19.40
N ALA A 64 8.04 45.80 19.52
CA ALA A 64 7.28 45.88 20.76
C ALA A 64 8.13 45.27 21.88
N ARG A 65 8.33 46.04 22.96
CA ARG A 65 8.99 45.56 24.17
C ARG A 65 8.24 44.29 24.61
N ARG A 66 8.95 43.16 24.62
CA ARG A 66 8.36 41.85 24.93
C ARG A 66 7.92 41.84 26.39
N ALA A 67 6.64 41.53 26.62
CA ALA A 67 6.17 41.21 27.96
C ALA A 67 6.89 39.93 28.44
N PRO A 68 7.35 39.87 29.70
CA PRO A 68 7.90 38.64 30.27
C PRO A 68 6.82 37.55 30.29
N CYS A 69 7.22 36.30 30.11
CA CYS A 69 6.34 35.16 30.31
C CYS A 69 5.89 35.08 31.78
N PRO A 70 4.79 34.37 32.09
CA PRO A 70 4.27 34.26 33.47
C PRO A 70 5.29 33.70 34.47
N ASP A 71 6.29 32.96 34.00
CA ASP A 71 7.41 32.42 34.78
C ASP A 71 8.60 33.38 34.91
N GLY A 72 8.49 34.62 34.42
CA GLY A 72 9.53 35.64 34.42
C GLY A 72 10.58 35.49 33.32
N SER A 73 10.46 34.51 32.43
CA SER A 73 11.42 34.29 31.35
C SER A 73 11.14 35.15 30.10
N TYR A 74 12.19 35.48 29.35
CA TYR A 74 12.10 36.20 28.07
C TYR A 74 12.39 35.26 26.90
N GLN A 75 11.40 34.45 26.50
CA GLN A 75 11.50 33.57 25.32
C GLN A 75 10.69 34.11 24.13
N ARG A 76 10.99 33.63 22.91
CA ARG A 76 10.28 34.06 21.67
C ARG A 76 8.82 33.58 21.60
N ARG A 77 8.46 32.55 22.36
CA ARG A 77 7.07 32.11 22.62
C ARG A 77 7.03 31.62 24.06
N CYS A 78 6.06 32.09 24.84
CA CYS A 78 5.81 31.50 26.14
C CYS A 78 5.30 30.07 25.93
N PRO A 79 5.82 29.08 26.68
CA PRO A 79 5.23 27.76 26.70
C PRO A 79 3.74 27.88 27.08
N PRO A 80 2.84 27.07 26.50
CA PRO A 80 1.48 27.01 26.99
C PRO A 80 1.50 26.64 28.48
N PRO A 81 0.54 27.13 29.29
CA PRO A 81 0.43 26.75 30.69
C PRO A 81 0.42 25.22 30.80
N ARG A 82 1.25 24.67 31.70
CA ARG A 82 1.13 23.26 32.08
C ARG A 82 -0.22 23.11 32.77
N ASP A 83 -1.10 22.34 32.15
CA ASP A 83 -2.34 21.89 32.78
C ASP A 83 -1.94 20.74 33.70
N ASP A 84 -1.69 21.05 34.98
CA ASP A 84 -1.43 20.06 36.03
C ASP A 84 -2.77 19.40 36.44
N ARG A 85 -3.44 18.79 35.47
CA ARG A 85 -4.53 17.84 35.71
C ARG A 85 -3.96 16.43 35.74
N ASP A 86 -3.95 15.89 36.95
CA ASP A 86 -3.88 14.45 37.21
C ASP A 86 -5.06 13.74 36.53
N ASP A 87 -4.92 13.42 35.24
CA ASP A 87 -5.81 12.50 34.55
C ASP A 87 -5.18 11.09 34.56
N HIS A 88 -5.49 10.36 35.64
CA HIS A 88 -5.51 8.90 35.63
C HIS A 88 -6.69 8.43 34.76
N ASP A 89 -6.51 8.43 33.44
CA ASP A 89 -7.38 7.67 32.54
C ASP A 89 -6.53 6.74 31.68
N GLY A 90 -6.48 5.49 32.13
CA GLY A 90 -6.01 4.37 31.33
C GLY A 90 -6.83 4.30 30.04
N ILE A 91 -6.14 4.37 28.91
CA ILE A 91 -6.70 3.92 27.64
C ILE A 91 -6.95 2.42 27.80
N ASP A 92 -8.20 2.09 28.10
CA ASP A 92 -8.75 0.75 28.10
C ASP A 92 -8.65 0.19 26.66
N PRO A 93 -7.85 -0.85 26.37
CA PRO A 93 -7.86 -1.49 25.07
C PRO A 93 -9.03 -2.47 25.02
N ALA A 94 -10.24 -1.97 25.23
CA ALA A 94 -11.48 -2.72 25.05
C ALA A 94 -12.15 -2.26 23.76
N ALA A 95 -11.46 -2.41 22.63
CA ALA A 95 -12.17 -2.62 21.38
C ALA A 95 -12.87 -3.98 21.51
N ALA A 96 -14.13 -3.95 21.94
CA ALA A 96 -14.99 -5.11 21.99
C ALA A 96 -14.97 -5.75 20.61
N VAL A 97 -14.27 -6.89 20.51
CA VAL A 97 -14.35 -7.78 19.36
C VAL A 97 -15.77 -8.33 19.36
N VAL A 98 -16.69 -7.61 18.73
CA VAL A 98 -18.00 -8.15 18.38
C VAL A 98 -17.73 -9.17 17.30
N GLY A 99 -17.54 -10.41 17.75
CA GLY A 99 -17.31 -11.56 16.90
C GLY A 99 -18.55 -11.85 16.09
N VAL A 100 -18.63 -11.30 14.88
CA VAL A 100 -19.42 -11.94 13.82
C VAL A 100 -18.69 -13.24 13.50
N ALA A 101 -19.26 -14.37 13.94
CA ALA A 101 -18.78 -15.69 13.60
C ALA A 101 -18.98 -15.91 12.10
N VAL A 102 -18.05 -15.43 11.27
CA VAL A 102 -18.02 -15.76 9.85
C VAL A 102 -17.70 -17.25 9.77
N ALA A 103 -18.69 -18.05 9.36
CA ALA A 103 -18.62 -19.49 9.24
C ALA A 103 -17.25 -19.91 8.66
N GLY A 104 -16.52 -20.69 9.45
CA GLY A 104 -15.17 -21.12 9.14
C GLY A 104 -15.15 -22.02 7.91
N ILE A 105 -14.93 -21.44 6.73
CA ILE A 105 -14.48 -22.19 5.57
C ILE A 105 -13.07 -22.68 5.88
N LEU A 106 -12.91 -24.00 5.99
CA LEU A 106 -11.64 -24.68 6.27
C LEU A 106 -10.57 -24.29 5.25
N ILE A 107 -9.58 -23.51 5.69
CA ILE A 107 -8.43 -22.99 4.90
C ILE A 107 -7.40 -24.11 4.58
N GLY A 108 -7.78 -25.39 4.71
CA GLY A 108 -6.87 -26.53 4.61
C GLY A 108 -6.28 -26.78 3.22
N THR A 109 -6.79 -26.17 2.16
CA THR A 109 -6.44 -26.51 0.77
C THR A 109 -5.66 -25.44 0.01
N LEU A 110 -5.51 -24.21 0.55
CA LEU A 110 -4.80 -23.16 -0.18
C LEU A 110 -3.28 -23.34 -0.15
N PHE A 111 -2.74 -24.18 0.73
CA PHE A 111 -1.31 -24.37 0.91
C PHE A 111 -0.97 -25.81 1.32
N GLY A 112 -0.65 -26.67 0.34
CA GLY A 112 -0.16 -28.04 0.55
C GLY A 112 1.29 -28.09 1.05
N GLY A 113 1.58 -27.51 2.21
CA GLY A 113 2.90 -27.51 2.83
C GLY A 113 2.84 -28.01 4.27
N SER A 114 3.68 -28.98 4.61
CA SER A 114 3.78 -29.54 5.97
C SER A 114 4.18 -28.47 6.98
N ASN A 115 3.26 -28.09 7.87
CA ASN A 115 3.39 -27.08 8.92
C ASN A 115 4.34 -27.50 10.05
N SER A 116 5.58 -27.85 9.72
CA SER A 116 6.67 -27.99 10.70
C SER A 116 7.26 -26.60 11.04
N GLY A 117 6.40 -25.64 11.41
CA GLY A 117 6.71 -24.20 11.54
C GLY A 117 7.56 -23.81 12.75
N GLY A 118 8.76 -24.39 12.85
CA GLY A 118 9.80 -23.97 13.78
C GLY A 118 10.68 -22.86 13.20
N ARG A 119 11.45 -22.18 14.07
CA ARG A 119 12.42 -21.11 13.71
C ARG A 119 13.47 -21.55 12.68
N ASN A 120 13.79 -22.84 12.64
CA ASN A 120 14.80 -23.45 11.77
C ASN A 120 14.18 -24.32 10.66
N SER A 121 12.86 -24.21 10.45
CA SER A 121 12.16 -24.93 9.39
C SER A 121 12.68 -24.53 8.00
N PRO A 122 12.52 -25.39 6.99
CA PRO A 122 12.76 -25.01 5.59
C PRO A 122 11.99 -23.75 5.20
N GLU A 123 10.76 -23.60 5.68
CA GLU A 123 9.95 -22.42 5.45
C GLU A 123 10.57 -21.14 6.03
N ALA A 124 11.08 -21.19 7.27
CA ALA A 124 11.78 -20.06 7.86
C ALA A 124 13.04 -19.68 7.06
N LYS A 125 13.79 -20.67 6.55
CA LYS A 125 14.95 -20.41 5.68
C LYS A 125 14.53 -19.73 4.37
N THR A 126 13.46 -20.19 3.73
CA THR A 126 12.90 -19.56 2.53
C THR A 126 12.47 -18.12 2.80
N LEU A 127 11.75 -17.85 3.90
CA LEU A 127 11.31 -16.49 4.23
C LEU A 127 12.48 -15.55 4.56
N LEU A 128 13.56 -16.04 5.18
CA LEU A 128 14.75 -15.23 5.41
C LEU A 128 15.49 -14.92 4.11
N ARG A 129 15.58 -15.88 3.18
CA ARG A 129 16.28 -15.74 1.91
C ARG A 129 15.50 -14.87 0.92
N ASP A 130 14.23 -15.20 0.72
CA ASP A 130 13.38 -14.71 -0.38
C ASP A 130 12.34 -13.69 0.08
N GLY A 131 12.24 -13.43 1.39
CA GLY A 131 11.28 -12.50 1.97
C GLY A 131 9.86 -13.06 2.10
N PRO A 132 8.88 -12.20 2.44
CA PRO A 132 7.47 -12.59 2.53
C PRO A 132 6.96 -13.07 1.17
N GLN A 133 6.19 -14.14 1.12
CA GLN A 133 5.69 -14.70 -0.15
C GLN A 133 4.28 -14.17 -0.41
N MET A 134 4.17 -13.22 -1.33
CA MET A 134 2.88 -12.70 -1.82
C MET A 134 2.26 -13.67 -2.83
N PRO A 135 0.92 -13.71 -2.97
CA PRO A 135 0.26 -14.71 -3.77
C PRO A 135 0.38 -14.37 -5.26
N MET A 136 0.77 -15.37 -6.07
CA MET A 136 0.73 -15.28 -7.53
C MET A 136 -0.62 -15.72 -8.09
N THR A 137 -1.38 -16.50 -7.32
CA THR A 137 -2.75 -16.93 -7.66
C THR A 137 -3.62 -16.86 -6.42
N TYR A 138 -4.77 -16.20 -6.50
CA TYR A 138 -5.70 -16.08 -5.38
C TYR A 138 -7.14 -15.87 -5.87
N PRO A 139 -8.15 -16.36 -5.14
CA PRO A 139 -9.54 -16.12 -5.50
C PRO A 139 -9.92 -14.66 -5.23
N VAL A 140 -10.93 -14.16 -5.95
CA VAL A 140 -11.51 -12.84 -5.69
C VAL A 140 -11.96 -12.75 -4.23
N GLY A 141 -11.66 -11.63 -3.58
CA GLY A 141 -11.99 -11.37 -2.18
C GLY A 141 -11.13 -12.10 -1.16
N THR A 142 -10.06 -12.79 -1.58
CA THR A 142 -9.07 -13.35 -0.65
C THR A 142 -7.66 -12.97 -1.06
N PHE A 143 -6.84 -12.53 -0.11
CA PHE A 143 -5.43 -12.24 -0.36
C PHE A 143 -4.58 -12.87 0.74
N SER A 144 -3.59 -13.68 0.37
CA SER A 144 -2.80 -14.45 1.33
C SER A 144 -1.31 -14.23 1.19
N VAL A 145 -0.63 -13.95 2.31
CA VAL A 145 0.82 -13.73 2.36
C VAL A 145 1.44 -14.65 3.39
N ARG A 146 2.53 -15.33 3.01
CA ARG A 146 3.37 -16.02 4.00
C ARG A 146 4.47 -15.09 4.49
N GLY A 147 4.62 -14.99 5.80
CA GLY A 147 5.62 -14.13 6.42
C GLY A 147 5.92 -14.60 7.84
N PHE A 148 6.72 -13.84 8.57
CA PHE A 148 6.91 -14.11 10.00
C PHE A 148 5.78 -13.49 10.83
N ALA A 149 5.44 -14.13 11.94
CA ALA A 149 4.53 -13.62 12.96
C ALA A 149 5.06 -13.96 14.36
N ARG A 150 4.68 -13.15 15.35
CA ARG A 150 4.96 -13.35 16.78
C ARG A 150 3.79 -12.79 17.58
N ASN A 151 3.57 -13.32 18.79
CA ASN A 151 2.62 -12.73 19.73
C ASN A 151 2.95 -11.25 19.98
N GLY A 152 1.92 -10.42 20.15
CA GLY A 152 2.05 -8.99 20.39
C GLY A 152 2.57 -8.19 19.20
N TRP A 153 2.85 -8.82 18.05
CA TRP A 153 3.31 -8.07 16.89
C TRP A 153 2.20 -7.21 16.30
N PRO A 154 2.54 -5.99 15.87
CA PRO A 154 1.62 -5.21 15.09
C PRO A 154 1.59 -5.73 13.64
N VAL A 155 0.42 -5.63 13.03
CA VAL A 155 0.16 -5.90 11.62
C VAL A 155 -0.39 -4.63 11.01
N VAL A 156 0.06 -4.27 9.82
CA VAL A 156 -0.46 -3.13 9.07
C VAL A 156 -1.08 -3.60 7.76
N LEU A 157 -2.19 -2.97 7.38
CA LEU A 157 -2.88 -3.18 6.12
C LEU A 157 -3.24 -1.83 5.51
N ASP A 158 -2.87 -1.60 4.25
CA ASP A 158 -3.36 -0.52 3.40
C ASP A 158 -4.18 -1.16 2.28
N PHE A 159 -5.48 -0.92 2.29
CA PHE A 159 -6.43 -1.61 1.44
C PHE A 159 -7.62 -0.71 1.11
N ARG A 160 -8.37 -1.09 0.08
CA ARG A 160 -9.66 -0.49 -0.28
C ARG A 160 -10.70 -1.60 -0.44
N PRO A 161 -11.64 -1.73 0.52
CA PRO A 161 -12.77 -2.64 0.39
C PRO A 161 -13.84 -2.08 -0.56
N GLU A 162 -14.68 -2.95 -1.10
CA GLU A 162 -15.94 -2.56 -1.72
C GLU A 162 -16.97 -2.12 -0.64
N PRO A 163 -17.90 -1.21 -0.95
CA PRO A 163 -18.97 -0.82 -0.02
C PRO A 163 -19.81 -2.02 0.44
N TYR A 164 -20.29 -1.96 1.68
CA TYR A 164 -21.14 -2.97 2.31
C TYR A 164 -20.47 -4.34 2.44
N THR A 165 -19.18 -4.35 2.73
CA THR A 165 -18.39 -5.57 2.96
C THR A 165 -17.90 -5.67 4.40
N LEU A 166 -17.55 -6.89 4.81
CA LEU A 166 -16.85 -7.22 6.04
C LEU A 166 -15.48 -7.77 5.65
N THR A 167 -14.41 -7.11 6.10
CA THR A 167 -13.03 -7.55 5.86
C THR A 167 -12.43 -8.12 7.15
N THR A 168 -11.93 -9.35 7.09
CA THR A 168 -11.29 -10.06 8.20
C THR A 168 -9.87 -10.49 7.83
N LEU A 169 -8.99 -10.55 8.82
CA LEU A 169 -7.62 -11.07 8.70
C LEU A 169 -7.46 -12.28 9.62
N ASP A 170 -7.11 -13.42 9.04
CA ASP A 170 -6.64 -14.58 9.79
C ASP A 170 -5.12 -14.65 9.75
N VAL A 171 -4.49 -14.78 10.92
CA VAL A 171 -3.07 -15.10 11.05
C VAL A 171 -2.95 -16.53 11.56
N ILE A 172 -2.56 -17.41 10.63
CA ILE A 172 -2.50 -18.86 10.81
C ILE A 172 -1.07 -19.23 11.22
N PHE A 173 -0.92 -19.60 12.49
CA PHE A 173 0.28 -20.22 13.04
C PHE A 173 0.19 -21.75 12.92
N PRO A 174 1.30 -22.49 13.09
CA PRO A 174 1.29 -23.95 12.93
C PRO A 174 0.27 -24.73 13.78
N LYS A 175 -0.17 -24.16 14.92
CA LYS A 175 -1.08 -24.82 15.86
C LYS A 175 -2.34 -24.02 16.21
N ARG A 176 -2.47 -22.78 15.70
CA ARG A 176 -3.56 -21.88 16.10
C ARG A 176 -3.77 -20.80 15.05
N THR A 177 -5.02 -20.42 14.85
CA THR A 177 -5.39 -19.25 14.06
C THR A 177 -5.82 -18.12 14.99
N VAL A 178 -5.39 -16.90 14.66
CA VAL A 178 -5.88 -15.66 15.26
C VAL A 178 -6.68 -14.93 14.19
N SER A 179 -7.96 -14.65 14.45
CA SER A 179 -8.83 -13.93 13.54
C SER A 179 -9.09 -12.52 14.06
N LEU A 180 -8.98 -11.54 13.18
CA LEU A 180 -9.13 -10.11 13.49
C LEU A 180 -10.10 -9.48 12.49
N THR A 181 -11.03 -8.66 12.97
CA THR A 181 -11.85 -7.80 12.11
C THR A 181 -11.00 -6.61 11.67
N VAL A 182 -10.91 -6.37 10.36
CA VAL A 182 -10.13 -5.26 9.78
C VAL A 182 -11.04 -4.08 9.49
N ASP A 183 -12.18 -4.33 8.87
CA ASP A 183 -13.19 -3.33 8.53
C ASP A 183 -14.58 -3.98 8.55
N THR A 184 -15.58 -3.23 8.98
CA THR A 184 -16.93 -3.75 9.26
C THR A 184 -17.98 -3.33 8.26
N ASN A 185 -17.71 -2.38 7.36
CA ASN A 185 -18.74 -1.88 6.44
C ASN A 185 -18.26 -1.51 5.03
N GLY A 186 -16.96 -1.42 4.79
CA GLY A 186 -16.40 -1.10 3.48
C GLY A 186 -16.58 0.35 3.02
N LEU A 187 -17.02 1.25 3.90
CA LEU A 187 -17.45 2.60 3.51
C LEU A 187 -16.34 3.65 3.55
N GLU A 188 -15.22 3.39 4.21
CA GLU A 188 -14.11 4.35 4.37
C GLU A 188 -13.27 4.52 3.09
N GLY A 189 -13.48 3.67 2.08
CA GLY A 189 -12.64 3.67 0.87
C GLY A 189 -11.23 3.17 1.18
N ARG A 190 -10.20 3.73 0.51
CA ARG A 190 -8.81 3.34 0.78
C ARG A 190 -8.35 3.93 2.11
N HIS A 191 -7.92 3.08 3.03
CA HIS A 191 -7.41 3.51 4.34
C HIS A 191 -6.38 2.53 4.87
N LEU A 192 -5.67 2.95 5.92
CA LEU A 192 -4.65 2.16 6.60
C LEU A 192 -5.12 1.77 7.98
N VAL A 193 -5.02 0.47 8.30
CA VAL A 193 -5.35 -0.08 9.61
C VAL A 193 -4.11 -0.70 10.24
N LYS A 194 -3.93 -0.45 11.54
CA LYS A 194 -2.94 -1.11 12.39
C LYS A 194 -3.66 -2.02 13.37
N LEU A 195 -3.38 -3.31 13.28
CA LEU A 195 -3.93 -4.34 14.14
C LEU A 195 -2.85 -4.85 15.10
N GLY A 196 -3.23 -5.21 16.33
CA GLY A 196 -2.34 -5.89 17.27
C GLY A 196 -2.63 -7.38 17.32
N LEU A 197 -1.63 -8.23 17.09
CA LEU A 197 -1.76 -9.64 17.47
C LEU A 197 -1.82 -9.75 19.00
N PRO A 198 -2.61 -10.67 19.56
CA PRO A 198 -2.68 -10.88 21.01
C PRO A 198 -1.29 -11.06 21.63
N ALA A 199 -1.06 -10.38 22.76
CA ALA A 199 0.22 -10.43 23.48
C ALA A 199 0.56 -11.84 23.97
N GLU A 200 -0.48 -12.60 24.35
CA GLU A 200 -0.41 -14.02 24.62
C GLU A 200 -0.90 -14.81 23.41
N GLY A 201 -0.19 -15.87 23.05
CA GLY A 201 -0.50 -16.57 21.80
C GLY A 201 0.48 -17.68 21.45
N PRO A 202 0.37 -18.21 20.21
CA PRO A 202 1.05 -19.43 19.79
C PRO A 202 2.56 -19.30 19.59
N ALA A 203 3.13 -18.09 19.55
CA ALA A 203 4.51 -17.87 19.13
C ALA A 203 5.24 -16.80 19.97
N LYS A 204 6.00 -17.24 20.99
CA LYS A 204 6.86 -16.34 21.80
C LYS A 204 8.01 -15.71 21.01
N LYS A 205 8.44 -16.34 19.91
CA LYS A 205 9.47 -15.87 18.96
C LYS A 205 8.87 -15.78 17.57
N ALA A 206 9.49 -15.01 16.67
CA ALA A 206 9.07 -14.91 15.28
C ALA A 206 9.17 -16.26 14.54
N VAL A 207 8.04 -16.77 14.06
CA VAL A 207 7.90 -18.03 13.32
C VAL A 207 7.15 -17.80 12.01
N PRO A 208 7.32 -18.67 11.00
CA PRO A 208 6.49 -18.60 9.80
C PRO A 208 4.99 -18.69 10.14
N ALA A 209 4.20 -17.89 9.45
CA ALA A 209 2.74 -17.86 9.53
C ALA A 209 2.16 -17.42 8.18
N THR A 210 0.88 -17.73 7.99
CA THR A 210 0.11 -17.28 6.82
C THR A 210 -0.91 -16.25 7.25
N TYR A 211 -0.87 -15.09 6.61
CA TYR A 211 -1.83 -14.00 6.75
C TYR A 211 -2.86 -14.16 5.64
N VAL A 212 -4.14 -14.30 5.96
CA VAL A 212 -5.23 -14.47 4.99
C VAL A 212 -6.25 -13.36 5.21
N LEU A 213 -6.26 -12.38 4.34
CA LEU A 213 -7.30 -11.37 4.28
C LEU A 213 -8.47 -11.90 3.48
N ARG A 214 -9.69 -11.73 4.01
CA ARG A 214 -10.95 -12.13 3.36
C ARG A 214 -11.93 -10.96 3.40
N SER A 215 -12.55 -10.65 2.27
CA SER A 215 -13.64 -9.68 2.17
C SER A 215 -14.88 -10.37 1.61
N VAL A 216 -16.02 -10.15 2.27
CA VAL A 216 -17.32 -10.70 1.88
C VAL A 216 -18.39 -9.62 1.96
N TYR A 217 -19.40 -9.70 1.09
CA TYR A 217 -20.57 -8.82 1.21
C TYR A 217 -21.33 -9.13 2.49
N ARG A 218 -21.81 -8.08 3.17
CA ARG A 218 -22.53 -8.20 4.44
C ARG A 218 -23.96 -8.70 4.26
N ASP A 219 -24.51 -9.21 5.35
CA ASP A 219 -25.93 -9.47 5.52
C ASP A 219 -26.75 -8.20 5.23
N GLY A 220 -27.93 -8.38 4.63
CA GLY A 220 -28.77 -7.27 4.16
C GLY A 220 -28.43 -6.77 2.75
N THR A 221 -27.51 -7.43 2.05
CA THR A 221 -27.30 -7.26 0.60
C THR A 221 -27.75 -8.51 -0.16
N ASP A 222 -28.10 -8.37 -1.44
CA ASP A 222 -28.44 -9.51 -2.31
C ASP A 222 -27.27 -10.50 -2.53
N ARG A 223 -26.06 -10.12 -2.09
CA ARG A 223 -24.82 -10.89 -2.23
C ARG A 223 -24.25 -11.35 -0.90
N ALA A 224 -25.01 -11.27 0.20
CA ALA A 224 -24.54 -11.59 1.55
C ALA A 224 -23.74 -12.91 1.60
N GLY A 225 -22.58 -12.86 2.24
CA GLY A 225 -21.66 -13.99 2.38
C GLY A 225 -20.84 -14.34 1.13
N GLN A 226 -21.12 -13.75 -0.04
CA GLN A 226 -20.31 -13.96 -1.24
C GLN A 226 -18.98 -13.20 -1.16
N PRO A 227 -17.90 -13.73 -1.77
CA PRO A 227 -16.62 -13.01 -1.85
C PRO A 227 -16.79 -11.65 -2.51
N ALA A 228 -16.25 -10.61 -1.88
CA ALA A 228 -16.25 -9.26 -2.40
C ALA A 228 -14.83 -8.84 -2.79
N PRO A 229 -14.63 -8.17 -3.95
CA PRO A 229 -13.33 -7.63 -4.30
C PRO A 229 -12.73 -6.74 -3.21
N VAL A 230 -11.41 -6.76 -3.09
CA VAL A 230 -10.66 -5.89 -2.18
C VAL A 230 -9.30 -5.59 -2.83
N ASP A 231 -8.97 -4.30 -2.93
CA ASP A 231 -7.66 -3.87 -3.42
C ASP A 231 -6.68 -3.79 -2.27
N ILE A 232 -5.50 -4.38 -2.43
CA ILE A 232 -4.42 -4.36 -1.44
C ILE A 232 -3.29 -3.49 -1.96
N TYR A 233 -2.90 -2.50 -1.17
CA TYR A 233 -1.77 -1.62 -1.46
C TYR A 233 -0.59 -1.85 -0.51
N GLY A 234 -0.85 -2.41 0.68
CA GLY A 234 0.19 -2.72 1.65
C GLY A 234 -0.24 -3.75 2.68
N ILE A 235 0.71 -4.61 3.09
CA ILE A 235 0.57 -5.54 4.21
C ILE A 235 1.93 -5.74 4.86
N GLY A 236 1.99 -5.74 6.19
CA GLY A 236 3.24 -5.99 6.90
C GLY A 236 3.03 -6.51 8.31
N GLY A 237 4.05 -7.21 8.82
CA GLY A 237 4.03 -7.78 10.16
C GLY A 237 5.33 -7.49 10.90
N GLY A 238 5.20 -7.13 12.18
CA GLY A 238 6.32 -6.90 13.10
C GLY A 238 6.59 -5.44 13.40
N PRO A 239 7.35 -5.14 14.47
CA PRO A 239 7.52 -3.79 15.00
C PRO A 239 8.05 -2.78 13.97
N ARG A 240 8.95 -3.22 13.08
CA ARG A 240 9.56 -2.35 12.07
C ARG A 240 8.74 -2.25 10.78
N ALA A 241 7.75 -3.12 10.59
CA ALA A 241 6.77 -2.94 9.52
C ALA A 241 5.87 -1.72 9.79
N VAL A 242 5.64 -1.43 11.08
CA VAL A 242 4.67 -0.44 11.57
C VAL A 242 5.31 0.88 11.96
N GLY A 243 6.64 0.92 12.04
CA GLY A 243 7.42 2.12 12.36
C GLY A 243 7.22 3.33 11.44
N SER A 244 6.42 3.20 10.36
CA SER A 244 5.67 4.21 9.58
C SER A 244 5.53 3.68 8.15
N VAL A 245 4.52 2.84 7.85
CA VAL A 245 4.16 2.33 6.49
C VAL A 245 5.39 2.18 5.57
N ALA A 246 6.27 1.24 5.93
CA ALA A 246 7.70 1.37 5.68
C ALA A 246 8.17 1.44 4.21
N ILE A 247 7.29 1.15 3.25
CA ILE A 247 7.47 1.41 1.81
C ILE A 247 6.26 2.19 1.31
N GLU A 248 6.47 3.36 0.72
CA GLU A 248 5.41 4.25 0.22
C GLU A 248 5.71 4.79 -1.19
N GLN A 249 4.78 5.58 -1.73
CA GLN A 249 4.93 6.27 -3.01
C GLN A 249 5.27 5.33 -4.18
N LEU A 250 4.76 4.09 -4.12
CA LEU A 250 4.93 3.14 -5.20
C LEU A 250 4.26 3.68 -6.45
N SER A 251 5.01 3.72 -7.54
CA SER A 251 4.50 4.16 -8.83
C SER A 251 5.17 3.39 -9.96
N MET A 252 4.44 3.27 -11.08
CA MET A 252 4.98 2.69 -12.31
C MET A 252 4.46 3.45 -13.53
N LEU A 253 5.27 4.30 -14.14
CA LEU A 253 4.81 5.26 -15.14
C LEU A 253 5.61 5.14 -16.44
N PRO A 254 5.01 5.45 -17.60
CA PRO A 254 3.61 5.85 -17.80
C PRO A 254 2.64 4.66 -17.73
N GLY A 255 1.33 4.93 -17.63
CA GLY A 255 0.30 3.89 -17.55
C GLY A 255 0.11 3.07 -18.82
N THR A 256 0.76 3.45 -19.93
CA THR A 256 0.80 2.69 -21.18
C THR A 256 2.18 2.82 -21.82
N VAL A 257 2.77 1.70 -22.22
CA VAL A 257 4.08 1.63 -22.89
C VAL A 257 4.02 0.64 -24.06
N THR A 258 4.83 0.87 -25.08
CA THR A 258 5.09 -0.12 -26.14
C THR A 258 6.25 -1.02 -25.71
N ALA A 259 6.24 -2.30 -26.07
CA ALA A 259 7.36 -3.19 -25.80
C ALA A 259 8.68 -2.64 -26.39
N GLY A 260 9.73 -2.55 -25.57
CA GLY A 260 10.99 -1.87 -25.90
C GLY A 260 11.04 -0.40 -25.50
N THR A 261 9.96 0.18 -24.97
CA THR A 261 9.95 1.51 -24.35
C THR A 261 9.95 1.40 -22.82
N ASN A 262 10.60 2.36 -22.16
CA ASN A 262 10.85 2.27 -20.72
C ASN A 262 9.64 2.74 -19.91
N ALA A 263 9.13 1.88 -19.04
CA ALA A 263 8.38 2.26 -17.84
C ALA A 263 9.36 2.46 -16.68
N ARG A 264 9.19 3.55 -15.92
CA ARG A 264 9.92 3.79 -14.67
C ARG A 264 9.10 3.27 -13.51
N PHE A 265 9.72 2.54 -12.60
CA PHE A 265 9.13 2.18 -11.31
C PHE A 265 9.90 2.88 -10.19
N ALA A 266 9.19 3.27 -9.13
CA ALA A 266 9.78 3.94 -7.98
C ALA A 266 9.03 3.60 -6.69
N PHE A 267 9.74 3.66 -5.56
CA PHE A 267 9.20 3.56 -4.21
C PHE A 267 10.08 4.35 -3.24
N SER A 268 9.58 4.67 -2.05
CA SER A 268 10.35 5.33 -0.99
C SER A 268 10.33 4.50 0.27
N ALA A 269 11.52 4.21 0.83
CA ALA A 269 11.66 3.49 2.08
C ALA A 269 11.72 4.46 3.25
N LYS A 270 10.85 4.29 4.25
CA LYS A 270 10.84 5.08 5.51
C LYS A 270 11.72 4.50 6.59
N SER A 271 12.24 3.29 6.38
CA SER A 271 13.11 2.60 7.31
C SER A 271 14.15 1.81 6.52
N PRO A 272 15.35 1.61 7.07
CA PRO A 272 16.33 0.76 6.43
C PRO A 272 15.86 -0.69 6.48
N PHE A 273 16.14 -1.46 5.43
CA PHE A 273 15.85 -2.88 5.36
C PHE A 273 17.10 -3.68 5.03
N ASN A 274 17.19 -4.91 5.52
CA ASN A 274 18.28 -5.80 5.12
C ASN A 274 18.16 -6.19 3.67
N ARG A 275 16.92 -6.41 3.18
CA ARG A 275 16.65 -6.89 1.84
C ARG A 275 15.38 -6.28 1.28
N THR A 276 15.38 -6.07 -0.03
CA THR A 276 14.19 -5.76 -0.79
C THR A 276 14.13 -6.53 -2.10
N ARG A 277 12.92 -6.67 -2.64
CA ARG A 277 12.68 -7.15 -3.98
C ARG A 277 11.59 -6.33 -4.64
N ALA A 278 11.92 -5.70 -5.76
CA ALA A 278 11.00 -4.97 -6.62
C ALA A 278 10.62 -5.86 -7.82
N GLU A 279 9.32 -6.06 -8.03
CA GLU A 279 8.79 -7.02 -9.01
C GLU A 279 7.75 -6.35 -9.91
N VAL A 280 7.82 -6.62 -11.21
CA VAL A 280 6.72 -6.32 -12.14
C VAL A 280 6.01 -7.63 -12.45
N LEU A 281 4.70 -7.63 -12.21
CA LEU A 281 3.84 -8.78 -12.39
C LEU A 281 2.83 -8.52 -13.50
N LYS A 282 2.70 -9.46 -14.42
CA LYS A 282 1.69 -9.46 -15.48
C LYS A 282 0.41 -10.12 -14.98
N PHE A 283 -0.74 -9.51 -15.25
CA PHE A 283 -2.03 -10.18 -15.09
C PHE A 283 -2.22 -11.18 -16.22
N MET A 284 -2.38 -12.44 -15.84
CA MET A 284 -2.74 -13.50 -16.78
C MET A 284 -4.25 -13.51 -16.99
N ALA A 285 -4.72 -14.21 -18.03
CA ALA A 285 -6.14 -14.41 -18.24
C ALA A 285 -6.75 -15.02 -16.97
N ALA A 286 -7.44 -14.18 -16.21
CA ALA A 286 -8.15 -14.56 -15.01
C ALA A 286 -9.48 -15.20 -15.42
N ASP A 287 -9.85 -16.30 -14.77
CA ASP A 287 -11.26 -16.64 -14.71
C ASP A 287 -11.95 -15.61 -13.79
N ASN A 288 -13.27 -15.45 -13.89
CA ASN A 288 -13.99 -14.45 -13.09
C ASN A 288 -13.92 -14.71 -11.57
N GLN A 289 -13.25 -15.77 -11.13
CA GLN A 289 -13.15 -16.19 -9.73
C GLN A 289 -11.73 -16.10 -9.17
N ARG A 290 -10.69 -16.01 -10.01
CA ARG A 290 -9.29 -16.09 -9.59
C ARG A 290 -8.41 -15.11 -10.34
N ILE A 291 -7.63 -14.36 -9.57
CA ILE A 291 -6.55 -13.52 -10.09
C ILE A 291 -5.30 -14.39 -10.24
N GLN A 292 -4.70 -14.36 -11.43
CA GLN A 292 -3.46 -15.06 -11.76
C GLN A 292 -2.42 -14.04 -12.23
N LEU A 293 -1.20 -14.20 -11.73
CA LEU A 293 -0.08 -13.31 -11.99
C LEU A 293 1.12 -14.11 -12.45
N GLU A 294 1.92 -13.50 -13.31
CA GLU A 294 3.22 -14.00 -13.73
C GLU A 294 4.28 -12.94 -13.44
N ARG A 295 5.42 -13.34 -12.88
CA ARG A 295 6.52 -12.41 -12.62
C ARG A 295 7.33 -12.25 -13.91
N VAL A 296 7.38 -11.03 -14.43
CA VAL A 296 8.08 -10.73 -15.68
C VAL A 296 9.34 -9.91 -15.47
N MET A 297 9.52 -9.31 -14.30
CA MET A 297 10.78 -8.70 -13.88
C MET A 297 10.93 -8.78 -12.36
N SER A 298 12.17 -8.96 -11.91
CA SER A 298 12.57 -8.89 -10.51
C SER A 298 13.93 -8.21 -10.37
N THR A 299 14.04 -7.31 -9.39
CA THR A 299 15.31 -6.72 -8.94
C THR A 299 15.40 -6.88 -7.43
N GLU A 300 16.60 -7.19 -6.94
CA GLU A 300 16.88 -7.43 -5.52
C GLU A 300 17.99 -6.49 -5.07
N ASP A 301 17.78 -5.86 -3.91
CA ASP A 301 18.76 -4.99 -3.29
C ASP A 301 18.97 -5.41 -1.83
N ASP A 302 20.23 -5.48 -1.41
CA ASP A 302 20.63 -5.65 -0.02
C ASP A 302 20.89 -4.28 0.64
N ASN A 303 20.66 -4.18 1.95
CA ASN A 303 20.93 -3.00 2.78
C ASN A 303 20.29 -1.69 2.26
N VAL A 304 19.01 -1.77 1.93
CA VAL A 304 18.25 -0.61 1.44
C VAL A 304 18.18 0.47 2.49
N SER A 305 18.61 1.67 2.12
CA SER A 305 18.61 2.87 2.96
C SER A 305 17.25 3.58 2.93
N VAL A 306 17.06 4.51 3.87
CA VAL A 306 15.91 5.42 3.84
C VAL A 306 16.02 6.34 2.63
N GLY A 307 14.90 6.54 1.92
CA GLY A 307 14.83 7.45 0.78
C GLY A 307 14.23 6.80 -0.48
N PRO A 308 14.33 7.49 -1.62
CA PRO A 308 13.78 7.03 -2.89
C PRO A 308 14.63 5.94 -3.54
N HIS A 309 13.95 4.97 -4.12
CA HIS A 309 14.50 3.84 -4.87
C HIS A 309 13.68 3.62 -6.13
N GLY A 310 14.26 2.97 -7.14
CA GLY A 310 13.55 2.71 -8.38
C GLY A 310 14.44 2.20 -9.50
N GLY A 311 13.82 2.05 -10.66
CA GLY A 311 14.50 1.56 -11.85
C GLY A 311 13.64 1.70 -13.10
N VAL A 312 14.08 1.02 -14.15
CA VAL A 312 13.40 1.01 -15.45
C VAL A 312 13.10 -0.41 -15.88
N TRP A 313 12.00 -0.57 -16.60
CA TRP A 313 11.59 -1.81 -17.24
C TRP A 313 11.16 -1.51 -18.67
N ASP A 314 11.66 -2.27 -19.64
CA ASP A 314 11.48 -2.04 -21.08
C ASP A 314 10.20 -2.67 -21.64
N GLY A 315 9.25 -3.09 -20.79
CA GLY A 315 8.03 -3.77 -21.22
C GLY A 315 8.25 -5.21 -21.72
N ARG A 316 9.45 -5.78 -21.55
CA ARG A 316 9.77 -7.16 -21.94
C ARG A 316 9.96 -8.05 -20.72
N ASP A 317 9.62 -9.31 -20.86
CA ASP A 317 9.92 -10.31 -19.85
C ASP A 317 11.44 -10.44 -19.68
N GLN A 318 11.92 -10.40 -18.44
CA GLN A 318 13.34 -10.36 -18.11
C GLN A 318 14.07 -11.63 -18.55
N GLN A 319 13.40 -12.79 -18.50
CA GLN A 319 13.99 -14.08 -18.79
C GLN A 319 13.96 -14.41 -20.28
N SER A 320 12.78 -14.32 -20.91
CA SER A 320 12.57 -14.66 -22.32
C SER A 320 12.89 -13.53 -23.29
N ARG A 321 12.98 -12.27 -22.80
CA ARG A 321 13.14 -11.04 -23.60
C ARG A 321 12.00 -10.78 -24.59
N ALA A 322 10.93 -11.56 -24.52
CA ALA A 322 9.72 -11.37 -25.32
C ALA A 322 8.91 -10.17 -24.82
N ALA A 323 8.11 -9.57 -25.71
CA ALA A 323 7.18 -8.52 -25.34
C ALA A 323 6.17 -9.03 -24.30
N SER A 324 6.12 -8.39 -23.13
CA SER A 324 5.19 -8.76 -22.07
C SER A 324 3.88 -8.01 -22.27
N LEU A 325 3.04 -8.44 -23.22
CA LEU A 325 1.80 -7.72 -23.55
C LEU A 325 0.75 -7.83 -22.45
N GLY A 326 -0.05 -6.78 -22.24
CA GLY A 326 -1.19 -6.78 -21.32
C GLY A 326 -1.03 -5.85 -20.11
N LEU A 327 -1.83 -6.09 -19.06
CA LEU A 327 -1.80 -5.31 -17.83
C LEU A 327 -0.72 -5.82 -16.87
N HIS A 328 -0.02 -4.89 -16.24
CA HIS A 328 1.03 -5.14 -15.26
C HIS A 328 0.81 -4.33 -14.01
N ARG A 329 1.20 -4.89 -12.87
CA ARG A 329 1.33 -4.17 -11.60
C ARG A 329 2.78 -4.20 -11.13
N PHE A 330 3.14 -3.18 -10.37
CA PHE A 330 4.41 -3.12 -9.65
C PHE A 330 4.19 -3.44 -8.17
N GLN A 331 5.07 -4.24 -7.58
CA GLN A 331 5.07 -4.51 -6.15
C GLN A 331 6.49 -4.51 -5.58
N VAL A 332 6.61 -4.22 -4.29
CA VAL A 332 7.87 -4.24 -3.54
C VAL A 332 7.68 -5.06 -2.27
N ARG A 333 8.67 -5.88 -1.96
CA ARG A 333 8.76 -6.63 -0.71
C ARG A 333 10.02 -6.22 0.01
N ALA A 334 9.95 -5.94 1.30
CA ALA A 334 11.09 -5.56 2.12
C ALA A 334 11.07 -6.30 3.45
N TRP A 335 12.21 -6.80 3.92
CA TRP A 335 12.27 -7.59 5.14
C TRP A 335 13.60 -7.50 5.87
N PHE A 336 13.53 -7.78 7.17
CA PHE A 336 14.69 -7.94 8.03
C PHE A 336 15.09 -9.42 8.10
N THR A 337 16.40 -9.68 7.96
CA THR A 337 16.98 -11.02 8.11
C THR A 337 17.52 -11.26 9.52
N SER A 338 17.55 -10.22 10.35
CA SER A 338 17.89 -10.29 11.77
C SER A 338 16.79 -10.99 12.59
N ASP A 339 17.00 -11.13 13.89
CA ASP A 339 16.04 -11.72 14.82
C ASP A 339 14.68 -10.99 14.87
N ASP A 340 14.64 -9.72 14.46
CA ASP A 340 13.41 -8.93 14.35
C ASP A 340 12.44 -9.50 13.31
N ARG A 341 12.94 -9.97 12.15
CA ARG A 341 12.15 -10.60 11.09
C ARG A 341 10.89 -9.84 10.64
N SER A 342 10.80 -8.54 10.92
CA SER A 342 9.70 -7.71 10.40
C SER A 342 9.75 -7.71 8.88
N TRP A 343 8.59 -7.54 8.25
CA TRP A 343 8.48 -7.55 6.80
C TRP A 343 7.30 -6.69 6.36
N VAL A 344 7.37 -6.23 5.11
CA VAL A 344 6.31 -5.50 4.43
C VAL A 344 6.27 -5.90 2.96
N GLY A 345 5.07 -5.94 2.40
CA GLY A 345 4.79 -6.00 0.97
C GLY A 345 3.90 -4.82 0.61
N ALA A 346 4.18 -4.17 -0.51
CA ALA A 346 3.41 -3.05 -1.02
C ALA A 346 3.17 -3.18 -2.53
N ILE A 347 2.02 -2.72 -3.00
CA ILE A 347 1.58 -2.80 -4.38
C ILE A 347 1.25 -1.39 -4.88
N ALA A 348 1.77 -1.03 -6.05
CA ALA A 348 1.48 0.26 -6.67
C ALA A 348 -0.01 0.39 -6.99
N PRO A 349 -0.63 1.56 -6.76
CA PRO A 349 -2.05 1.75 -7.04
C PRO A 349 -2.36 1.84 -8.53
N ASN A 350 -1.34 2.08 -9.36
CA ASN A 350 -1.49 2.27 -10.79
C ASN A 350 -0.97 1.06 -11.56
N LEU A 351 -1.60 0.79 -12.69
CA LEU A 351 -1.24 -0.30 -13.60
C LEU A 351 -0.52 0.25 -14.83
N VAL A 352 0.28 -0.59 -15.46
CA VAL A 352 0.90 -0.30 -16.76
C VAL A 352 0.38 -1.29 -17.79
N ARG A 353 -0.14 -0.78 -18.90
CA ARG A 353 -0.48 -1.58 -20.08
C ARG A 353 0.69 -1.61 -21.05
N VAL A 354 1.16 -2.79 -21.41
CA VAL A 354 2.12 -2.96 -22.50
C VAL A 354 1.38 -3.31 -23.78
N SER A 355 1.59 -2.51 -24.82
CA SER A 355 1.12 -2.76 -26.18
C SER A 355 2.25 -3.28 -27.08
N GLN A 356 1.87 -3.74 -28.27
CA GLN A 356 2.82 -4.06 -29.33
C GLN A 356 3.62 -2.85 -29.77
#